data_AF-A0AA42HXG5-F1
#
_entry.id   AF-A0AA42HXG5-F1
#
_cell.length_a   1.000
_cell.length_b   1.000
_cell.length_c   1.000
_cell.angle_alpha   90.00
_cell.angle_beta   90.00
_cell.angle_gamma   90.00
#
_symmetry.space_group_name_H-M   'P 1'
#
loop_
_entity.id
_entity.type
_entity.pdbx_description
1 polymer ?
#
loop_
_entity_poly.entity_id
_entity_poly.type
_entity_poly.pdbx_seq_one_letter_code
_entity_poly.pdbx_strand_id
1 'polypeptide(L)'
;MHVLLVMVGGIVLLGVFLLFGRLWSVGTSQLPTALIAFIATWLLVTVANLWVGVSKAGYGMREELPILLLVFAVPALLAGLLYWRLAR
;
A
#
# COMPACT_ATOMS: atom_id res chain seq x y z
N MET A 1 -16.38 -9.18 6.22
CA MET A 1 -14.90 -9.22 6.18
C MET A 1 -14.38 -9.09 4.75
N HIS A 2 -13.99 -7.88 4.35
CA HIS A 2 -13.52 -7.53 2.98
C HIS A 2 -11.97 -7.44 2.89
N VAL A 3 -11.25 -7.94 3.90
CA VAL A 3 -9.79 -7.83 4.06
C VAL A 3 -9.03 -8.28 2.81
N LEU A 4 -9.43 -9.40 2.22
CA LEU A 4 -8.82 -9.92 0.99
C LEU A 4 -8.97 -8.94 -0.18
N LEU A 5 -10.14 -8.32 -0.34
CA LEU A 5 -10.39 -7.34 -1.40
C LEU A 5 -9.53 -6.08 -1.22
N VAL A 6 -9.34 -5.63 0.02
CA VAL A 6 -8.47 -4.48 0.31
C VAL A 6 -7.01 -4.82 0.01
N MET A 7 -6.54 -6.03 0.38
CA MET A 7 -5.19 -6.50 0.03
C MET A 7 -4.97 -6.57 -1.48
N VAL A 8 -5.92 -7.15 -2.22
CA VAL A 8 -5.87 -7.21 -3.69
C VAL A 8 -5.86 -5.79 -4.27
N GLY A 9 -6.69 -4.89 -3.75
CA GLY A 9 -6.70 -3.48 -4.14
C GLY A 9 -5.33 -2.80 -3.94
N GLY A 10 -4.63 -3.11 -2.84
CA GLY A 10 -3.27 -2.62 -2.60
C GLY A 10 -2.25 -3.12 -3.60
N ILE A 11 -2.32 -4.41 -3.97
CA ILE A 11 -1.44 -4.99 -4.99
C ILE A 11 -1.71 -4.38 -6.37
N VAL A 12 -2.99 -4.16 -6.72
CA VAL A 12 -3.38 -3.49 -7.97
C VAL A 12 -2.85 -2.06 -7.99
N LEU A 13 -3.01 -1.31 -6.88
CA LEU A 13 -2.50 0.05 -6.76
C LEU A 13 -0.97 0.09 -6.88
N LEU A 14 -0.24 -0.86 -6.30
CA LEU A 14 1.20 -1.01 -6.49
C LEU A 14 1.55 -1.15 -7.99
N GLY A 15 0.82 -1.99 -8.72
CA GLY A 15 0.97 -2.13 -10.16
C GLY A 15 0.76 -0.81 -10.92
N VAL A 16 -0.21 -0.01 -10.52
CA VAL A 16 -0.45 1.33 -11.09
C VAL A 16 0.74 2.25 -10.84
N PHE A 17 1.24 2.33 -9.62
CA PHE A 17 2.43 3.16 -9.31
C PHE A 17 3.66 2.71 -10.10
N LEU A 18 3.90 1.41 -10.20
CA LEU A 18 4.99 0.85 -11.02
C LEU A 18 4.82 1.21 -12.50
N LEU A 19 3.60 1.15 -13.03
CA LEU A 19 3.31 1.54 -14.41
C LEU A 19 3.63 3.01 -14.65
N PHE A 20 3.22 3.90 -13.72
CA PHE A 20 3.57 5.32 -13.80
C PHE A 20 5.08 5.54 -13.73
N GLY A 21 5.74 4.91 -12.77
CA GLY A 21 7.19 4.96 -12.62
C GLY A 21 7.93 4.47 -13.87
N ARG A 22 7.34 3.56 -14.66
CA ARG A 22 7.92 3.08 -15.92
C ARG A 22 7.61 3.98 -17.12
N LEU A 23 6.35 4.35 -17.32
CA LEU A 23 5.90 5.06 -18.52
C LEU A 23 6.29 6.54 -18.54
N TRP A 24 6.46 7.17 -17.37
CA TRP A 24 6.86 8.57 -17.26
C TRP A 24 8.33 8.76 -16.86
N SER A 25 9.13 7.69 -16.89
CA SER A 25 10.58 7.80 -16.70
C SER A 25 11.23 8.55 -17.87
N VAL A 26 11.91 9.66 -17.57
CA VAL A 26 12.73 10.43 -18.51
C VAL A 26 14.17 10.44 -18.01
N GLY A 27 15.08 9.84 -18.78
CA GLY A 27 16.50 9.73 -18.42
C GLY A 27 16.79 8.62 -17.40
N THR A 28 16.40 8.83 -16.14
CA THR A 28 16.59 7.87 -15.05
C THR A 28 15.29 7.15 -14.70
N SER A 29 15.42 5.92 -14.18
CA SER A 29 14.27 5.13 -13.73
C SER A 29 13.61 5.78 -12.52
N GLN A 30 12.32 6.07 -12.62
CA GLN A 30 11.50 6.60 -11.52
C GLN A 30 10.82 5.49 -10.70
N LEU A 31 11.10 4.22 -10.99
CA LEU A 31 10.53 3.08 -10.25
C LEU A 31 10.82 3.14 -8.73
N PRO A 32 12.03 3.47 -8.25
CA PRO A 32 12.29 3.57 -6.81
C PRO A 32 11.42 4.65 -6.15
N THR A 33 11.28 5.81 -6.79
CA THR A 33 10.41 6.91 -6.32
C THR A 33 8.94 6.49 -6.30
N ALA A 34 8.47 5.79 -7.34
CA ALA A 34 7.09 5.29 -7.41
C ALA A 34 6.78 4.28 -6.29
N LEU A 35 7.74 3.43 -5.93
CA LEU A 35 7.59 2.48 -4.81
C LEU A 35 7.47 3.19 -3.46
N ILE A 36 8.30 4.21 -3.21
CA ILE A 36 8.20 5.03 -1.97
C ILE A 36 6.86 5.76 -1.93
N ALA A 37 6.45 6.37 -3.05
CA ALA A 37 5.18 7.08 -3.15
C ALA A 37 3.98 6.14 -2.96
N PHE A 38 4.06 4.90 -3.46
CA PHE A 38 3.07 3.87 -3.20
C PHE A 38 3.00 3.54 -1.70
N ILE A 39 4.12 3.29 -1.03
CA ILE A 39 4.13 2.94 0.41
C ILE A 39 3.50 4.05 1.24
N ALA A 40 3.86 5.31 0.97
CA ALA A 40 3.29 6.46 1.65
C ALA A 40 1.77 6.58 1.41
N THR A 41 1.34 6.40 0.16
CA THR A 41 -0.08 6.45 -0.21
C THR A 41 -0.87 5.30 0.42
N TRP A 42 -0.30 4.09 0.43
CA TRP A 42 -0.93 2.91 1.00
C TRP A 42 -1.08 3.02 2.52
N LEU A 43 -0.11 3.64 3.19
CA LEU A 43 -0.23 3.96 4.62
C LEU A 43 -1.44 4.87 4.88
N LEU A 44 -1.62 5.93 4.09
CA LEU A 44 -2.78 6.82 4.22
C LEU A 44 -4.10 6.09 3.98
N VAL A 45 -4.17 5.26 2.94
CA VAL A 45 -5.37 4.46 2.61
C VAL A 45 -5.72 3.50 3.73
N THR A 46 -4.73 2.81 4.31
CA THR A 46 -4.97 1.86 5.40
C THR A 46 -5.41 2.57 6.67
N VAL A 47 -4.80 3.70 7.04
CA VAL A 47 -5.25 4.53 8.17
C VAL A 47 -6.69 5.01 7.98
N ALA A 48 -7.05 5.47 6.77
CA ALA A 48 -8.42 5.85 6.45
C ALA A 48 -9.40 4.66 6.56
N ASN A 49 -8.97 3.45 6.16
CA ASN A 49 -9.76 2.23 6.31
C ASN A 49 -10.07 1.91 7.79
N LEU A 50 -9.05 1.97 8.66
CA LEU A 50 -9.23 1.80 10.11
C LEU A 50 -10.15 2.87 10.69
N TRP A 51 -9.97 4.13 10.30
CA TRP A 51 -10.83 5.22 10.77
C TRP A 51 -12.31 4.97 10.42
N VAL A 52 -12.58 4.45 9.23
CA VAL A 52 -13.94 4.08 8.80
C VAL A 52 -14.46 2.88 9.61
N GLY A 53 -13.64 1.85 9.84
CA GLY A 53 -14.01 0.70 10.67
C GLY A 53 -14.39 1.10 12.10
N VAL A 54 -13.61 1.97 12.72
CA VAL A 54 -13.87 2.44 14.09
C VAL A 54 -15.06 3.42 14.13
N SER A 55 -15.07 4.43 13.26
CA SER A 55 -16.04 5.53 13.35
C SER A 55 -17.41 5.19 12.78
N LYS A 56 -17.48 4.32 11.76
CA LYS A 56 -18.74 4.01 11.08
C LYS A 56 -19.28 2.61 11.39
N ALA A 57 -18.42 1.62 11.58
CA ALA A 57 -18.86 0.26 11.86
C ALA A 57 -18.95 -0.04 13.37
N GLY A 58 -18.37 0.82 14.22
CA GLY A 58 -18.43 0.69 15.67
C GLY A 58 -17.54 -0.42 16.24
N TYR A 59 -16.58 -0.92 15.45
CA TYR A 59 -15.61 -1.91 15.92
C TYR A 59 -14.58 -1.29 16.87
N GLY A 60 -14.06 -2.10 17.79
CA GLY A 60 -13.02 -1.66 18.72
C GLY A 60 -11.70 -1.40 17.99
N MET A 61 -11.01 -0.32 18.36
CA MET A 61 -9.69 0.04 17.81
C MET A 61 -8.68 -1.12 17.93
N ARG A 62 -8.75 -1.90 19.01
CA ARG A 62 -7.85 -3.07 19.25
C ARG A 62 -8.15 -4.26 18.36
N GLU A 63 -9.38 -4.36 17.86
CA GLU A 63 -9.82 -5.45 16.98
C GLU A 63 -9.44 -5.14 15.52
N GLU A 64 -9.52 -3.88 15.12
CA GLU A 64 -9.21 -3.43 13.76
C GLU A 64 -7.71 -3.16 13.53
N LEU A 65 -6.94 -2.80 14.56
CA LEU A 65 -5.49 -2.51 14.40
C LEU A 65 -4.69 -3.69 13.80
N PRO A 66 -4.84 -4.94 14.28
CA PRO A 66 -4.13 -6.09 13.72
C PRO A 66 -4.51 -6.34 12.25
N ILE A 67 -5.79 -6.10 11.89
CA ILE A 67 -6.29 -6.25 10.53
C ILE A 67 -5.66 -5.17 9.65
N LEU A 68 -5.61 -3.91 10.10
CA LEU A 68 -4.91 -2.84 9.40
C LEU A 68 -3.44 -3.19 9.19
N LEU A 69 -2.75 -3.67 10.23
CA LEU A 69 -1.33 -4.01 10.13
C LEU A 69 -1.09 -5.08 9.07
N LEU A 70 -1.96 -6.10 9.02
CA LEU A 70 -1.89 -7.14 7.98
C LEU A 70 -2.11 -6.57 6.58
N VAL A 71 -3.15 -5.76 6.39
CA VAL A 71 -3.52 -5.17 5.10
C VAL A 71 -2.47 -4.16 4.61
N PHE A 72 -1.82 -3.45 5.53
CA PHE A 72 -0.72 -2.54 5.21
C PHE A 72 0.56 -3.31 4.90
N ALA A 73 0.95 -4.25 5.77
CA ALA A 73 2.25 -4.90 5.72
C ALA A 73 2.44 -5.71 4.43
N VAL A 74 1.42 -6.46 3.98
CA VAL A 74 1.59 -7.33 2.81
C VAL A 74 1.97 -6.55 1.54
N PRO A 75 1.20 -5.53 1.10
CA PRO A 75 1.59 -4.73 -0.06
C PRO A 75 2.85 -3.88 0.17
N ALA A 76 3.04 -3.33 1.38
CA ALA A 76 4.21 -2.52 1.70
C ALA A 76 5.52 -3.33 1.68
N LEU A 77 5.51 -4.56 2.19
CA LEU A 77 6.67 -5.46 2.13
C LEU A 77 7.00 -5.86 0.70
N LEU A 78 5.99 -6.14 -0.13
CA LEU A 78 6.21 -6.40 -1.56
C LEU A 78 6.86 -5.19 -2.25
N ALA A 79 6.37 -3.98 -2.00
CA ALA A 79 6.96 -2.76 -2.53
C ALA A 79 8.40 -2.54 -2.04
N GLY A 80 8.66 -2.76 -0.75
CA GLY A 80 10.00 -2.65 -0.16
C GLY A 80 10.99 -3.68 -0.72
N LEU A 81 10.54 -4.91 -0.97
CA LEU A 81 11.36 -5.95 -1.58
C LEU A 81 11.70 -5.62 -3.05
N LEU A 82 10.73 -5.08 -3.80
CA LEU A 82 10.98 -4.58 -5.15
C LEU A 82 11.97 -3.41 -5.13
N TYR A 83 11.84 -2.48 -4.18
CA TYR A 83 12.74 -1.35 -4.03
C TYR A 83 14.17 -1.83 -3.78
N TRP A 84 14.34 -2.75 -2.84
CA TRP A 84 15.66 -3.32 -2.52
C TRP A 84 16.32 -4.01 -3.71
N ARG A 85 15.53 -4.69 -4.56
CA ARG A 85 16.05 -5.31 -5.79
C ARG A 85 16.42 -4.29 -6.88
N LEU A 86 15.74 -3.14 -6.93
CA LEU A 86 15.99 -2.10 -7.93
C LEU A 86 17.08 -1.10 -7.51
N ALA A 87 17.30 -0.95 -6.21
CA ALA A 87 18.32 -0.06 -5.64
C ALA A 87 19.70 -0.73 -5.52
N ARG A 88 19.79 -2.02 -5.82
CA ARG A 88 21.04 -2.79 -5.91
C ARG A 88 21.56 -2.80 -7.34
#